data_AF-A0A9E2D4S5-F1
#
_entry.id   AF-A0A9E2D4S5-F1
#
_cell.length_a   1.000
_cell.length_b   1.000
_cell.length_c   1.000
_cell.angle_alpha   90.00
_cell.angle_beta   90.00
_cell.angle_gamma   90.00
#
_symmetry.space_group_name_H-M   'P 1'
#
loop_
_entity.id
_entity.type
_entity.pdbx_description
1 polymer ?
#
loop_
_entity_poly.entity_id
_entity_poly.type
_entity_poly.pdbx_seq_one_letter_code
_entity_poly.pdbx_strand_id
1 'polypeptide(L)'
;MEKKAIRLADCFKQYTLDQDKVCTPTETVNRFKQRLKEQNLDVLKEVQRIDNGRLDIPVYFSVCGKDALEIIGTKKQMGKGSTPEQSQASACMELGERFSFFSFMKNADNFIHDTYANLKK
;
A
#
# COMPACT_ATOMS: atom_id res chain seq x y z
N MET A 1 9.06 -0.91 -29.20
CA MET A 1 8.79 0.10 -28.17
C MET A 1 10.11 0.74 -27.78
N GLU A 2 10.28 2.05 -27.96
CA GLU A 2 11.45 2.76 -27.42
C GLU A 2 11.47 2.61 -25.91
N LYS A 3 12.62 2.18 -25.36
CA LYS A 3 12.84 2.20 -23.92
C LYS A 3 12.91 3.65 -23.47
N LYS A 4 11.84 4.16 -22.87
CA LYS A 4 11.89 5.43 -22.13
C LYS A 4 12.93 5.27 -21.02
N ALA A 5 14.02 6.01 -21.13
CA ALA A 5 15.02 6.08 -20.07
C ALA A 5 14.38 6.69 -18.81
N ILE A 6 14.47 5.99 -17.69
CA ILE A 6 14.07 6.55 -16.38
C ILE A 6 15.07 7.66 -16.05
N ARG A 7 14.58 8.90 -15.93
CA ARG A 7 15.37 10.04 -15.45
C ARG A 7 15.02 10.28 -14.00
N LEU A 8 16.02 10.19 -13.13
CA LEU A 8 15.87 10.58 -11.73
C LEU A 8 15.85 12.10 -11.63
N ALA A 9 15.02 12.62 -10.74
CA ALA A 9 14.91 14.04 -10.43
C ALA A 9 14.74 14.20 -8.91
N ASP A 10 15.11 15.36 -8.40
CA ASP A 10 14.95 15.66 -6.98
C ASP A 10 13.47 15.59 -6.59
N CYS A 11 13.22 15.05 -5.40
CA CYS A 11 11.88 14.89 -4.84
C CYS A 11 11.91 15.31 -3.36
N PHE A 12 11.52 16.56 -3.11
CA PHE A 12 11.60 17.15 -1.78
C PHE A 12 10.44 16.71 -0.89
N LYS A 13 10.72 16.51 0.40
CA LYS A 13 9.70 16.26 1.42
C LYS A 13 8.82 17.52 1.56
N GLN A 14 7.50 17.36 1.45
CA GLN A 14 6.52 18.44 1.57
C GLN A 14 5.62 18.30 2.82
N TYR A 15 5.74 17.17 3.52
CA TYR A 15 5.09 16.92 4.79
C TYR A 15 6.15 16.43 5.77
N THR A 16 6.29 17.13 6.90
CA THR A 16 7.32 16.84 7.93
C THR A 16 6.76 16.97 9.36
N LEU A 17 5.44 17.13 9.52
CA LEU A 17 4.82 17.28 10.84
C LEU A 17 4.88 15.99 11.66
N ASP A 18 4.64 14.85 11.01
CA ASP A 18 4.65 13.53 11.66
C ASP A 18 5.67 12.60 10.99
N GLN A 19 5.61 12.53 9.66
CA GLN A 19 6.50 11.72 8.85
C GLN A 19 7.06 12.52 7.71
N ASP A 20 8.27 12.16 7.31
CA ASP A 20 9.01 12.76 6.21
C ASP A 20 8.51 12.26 4.84
N LYS A 21 7.44 12.87 4.33
CA LYS A 21 6.76 12.43 3.09
C LYS A 21 6.74 13.51 2.01
N VAL A 22 6.65 13.07 0.76
CA VAL A 22 6.59 13.93 -0.43
C VAL A 22 5.24 14.63 -0.58
N CYS A 23 4.18 14.08 0.00
CA CYS A 23 2.84 14.67 -0.02
C CYS A 23 2.15 14.41 1.32
N THR A 24 1.01 15.07 1.54
CA THR A 24 0.25 14.93 2.78
C THR A 24 -0.35 13.53 2.91
N PRO A 25 -0.73 13.10 4.14
CA PRO A 25 -1.39 11.82 4.33
C PRO A 25 -2.74 11.74 3.58
N THR A 26 -3.50 12.84 3.57
CA THR A 26 -4.76 12.95 2.82
C THR A 26 -4.55 12.74 1.31
N GLU A 27 -3.53 13.39 0.75
CA GLU A 27 -3.19 13.22 -0.67
C GLU A 27 -2.77 11.78 -0.98
N THR A 28 -2.02 11.14 -0.07
CA THR A 28 -1.63 9.73 -0.19
C THR A 28 -2.86 8.82 -0.28
N VAL A 29 -3.84 8.99 0.63
CA VAL A 29 -5.08 8.20 0.65
C VAL A 29 -5.91 8.44 -0.62
N ASN A 30 -6.04 9.70 -1.06
CA ASN A 30 -6.78 10.05 -2.27
C ASN A 30 -6.17 9.40 -3.51
N ARG A 31 -4.85 9.52 -3.68
CA ARG A 31 -4.11 8.87 -4.79
C ARG A 31 -4.26 7.37 -4.76
N PHE A 32 -4.13 6.74 -3.59
CA PHE A 32 -4.30 5.29 -3.45
C PHE A 32 -5.68 4.85 -3.92
N LYS A 33 -6.76 5.46 -3.41
CA LYS A 33 -8.14 5.15 -3.82
C LYS A 33 -8.37 5.39 -5.31
N GLN A 34 -7.82 6.48 -5.85
CA GLN A 34 -7.92 6.79 -7.28
C GLN A 34 -7.23 5.71 -8.13
N ARG A 35 -6.02 5.29 -7.78
CA ARG A 35 -5.28 4.25 -8.51
C ARG A 35 -6.01 2.91 -8.49
N LEU A 36 -6.58 2.51 -7.37
CA LEU A 36 -7.40 1.28 -7.30
C LEU A 36 -8.58 1.35 -8.27
N LYS A 37 -9.27 2.49 -8.33
CA LYS A 37 -10.37 2.71 -9.28
C LYS A 37 -9.91 2.69 -10.74
N GLU A 38 -8.81 3.36 -11.06
CA GLU A 38 -8.23 3.41 -12.41
C GLU A 38 -7.81 2.02 -12.92
N GLN A 39 -7.37 1.14 -12.02
CA GLN A 39 -6.97 -0.24 -12.35
C GLN A 39 -8.10 -1.25 -12.16
N ASN A 40 -9.30 -0.81 -11.79
CA ASN A 40 -10.45 -1.67 -11.49
C ASN A 40 -10.13 -2.79 -10.46
N LEU A 41 -9.43 -2.44 -9.39
CA LEU A 41 -9.01 -3.34 -8.32
C LEU A 41 -9.90 -3.18 -7.06
N ASP A 42 -10.48 -4.28 -6.59
CA ASP A 42 -11.24 -4.35 -5.33
C ASP A 42 -10.30 -4.73 -4.16
N VAL A 43 -9.33 -3.85 -3.88
CA VAL A 43 -8.34 -4.05 -2.81
C VAL A 43 -8.82 -3.48 -1.48
N LEU A 44 -9.48 -2.33 -1.48
CA LEU A 44 -9.92 -1.61 -0.28
C LEU A 44 -11.44 -1.46 -0.28
N LYS A 45 -12.10 -2.07 0.70
CA LYS A 45 -13.54 -1.92 0.91
C LYS A 45 -13.88 -0.62 1.66
N GLU A 46 -13.26 -0.42 2.83
CA GLU A 46 -13.46 0.77 3.65
C GLU A 46 -12.30 1.00 4.62
N VAL A 47 -12.22 2.21 5.18
CA VAL A 47 -11.25 2.59 6.21
C VAL A 47 -12.03 3.06 7.43
N GLN A 48 -11.86 2.38 8.56
CA GLN A 48 -12.67 2.58 9.77
C GLN A 48 -11.78 2.91 10.97
N ARG A 49 -12.17 3.93 11.75
CA ARG A 49 -11.54 4.25 13.04
C ARG A 49 -11.99 3.26 14.11
N ILE A 50 -11.05 2.75 14.92
CA ILE A 50 -11.32 1.66 15.89
C ILE A 50 -10.77 1.91 17.30
N ASP A 51 -10.11 3.04 17.54
CA ASP A 51 -9.79 3.43 18.91
C ASP A 51 -11.02 3.83 19.72
N ASN A 52 -10.97 3.58 21.03
CA ASN A 52 -12.06 3.83 21.98
C ASN A 52 -11.77 5.04 22.92
N GLY A 53 -10.81 5.89 22.56
CA GLY A 53 -10.43 7.06 23.36
C GLY A 53 -9.65 6.75 24.64
N ARG A 54 -9.21 5.51 24.90
CA ARG A 54 -8.42 5.20 26.11
C ARG A 54 -7.08 5.95 26.16
N LEU A 55 -6.44 6.15 25.00
CA LEU A 55 -5.12 6.78 24.87
C LEU A 55 -5.15 8.02 23.97
N ASP A 56 -6.30 8.37 23.41
CA ASP A 56 -6.46 9.43 22.39
C ASP A 56 -5.51 9.32 21.18
N ILE A 57 -4.99 8.12 20.91
CA ILE A 57 -4.18 7.81 19.73
C ILE A 57 -5.10 7.26 18.63
N PRO A 58 -5.16 7.88 17.45
CA PRO A 58 -6.00 7.41 16.35
C PRO A 58 -5.52 6.06 15.82
N VAL A 59 -6.42 5.07 15.77
CA VAL A 59 -6.14 3.75 15.17
C VAL A 59 -7.20 3.45 14.13
N TYR A 60 -6.76 2.98 12.96
CA TYR A 60 -7.65 2.66 11.84
C TYR A 60 -7.45 1.24 11.35
N PHE A 61 -8.52 0.62 10.87
CA PHE A 61 -8.48 -0.54 10.00
C PHE A 61 -8.70 -0.13 8.56
N SER A 62 -7.98 -0.78 7.65
CA SER A 62 -8.41 -0.92 6.26
C SER A 62 -9.03 -2.30 6.08
N VAL A 63 -10.26 -2.35 5.61
CA VAL A 63 -10.99 -3.60 5.36
C VAL A 63 -10.66 -4.06 3.95
N CYS A 64 -10.22 -5.31 3.81
CA CYS A 64 -9.87 -5.88 2.52
C CYS A 64 -11.11 -5.96 1.62
N GLY A 65 -10.96 -5.47 0.38
CA GLY A 65 -11.86 -5.80 -0.71
C GLY A 65 -11.66 -7.26 -1.17
N LYS A 66 -12.41 -7.68 -2.19
CA LYS A 66 -12.40 -9.08 -2.65
C LYS A 66 -11.00 -9.53 -3.10
N ASP A 67 -10.34 -8.73 -3.93
CA ASP A 67 -9.03 -9.07 -4.50
C ASP A 67 -7.97 -9.18 -3.39
N ALA A 68 -8.00 -8.24 -2.44
CA ALA A 68 -7.09 -8.27 -1.30
C ALA A 68 -7.35 -9.45 -0.37
N LEU A 69 -8.60 -9.83 -0.15
CA LEU A 69 -8.93 -11.00 0.67
C LEU A 69 -8.40 -12.29 0.05
N GLU A 70 -8.56 -12.47 -1.27
CA GLU A 70 -8.08 -13.63 -2.00
C GLU A 70 -6.55 -13.73 -2.00
N ILE A 71 -5.88 -12.60 -2.26
CA ILE A 71 -4.42 -12.56 -2.35
C ILE A 71 -3.74 -12.59 -0.98
N ILE A 72 -4.22 -11.83 0.00
CA ILE A 72 -3.55 -11.68 1.30
C ILE A 72 -4.03 -12.73 2.32
N GLY A 73 -5.30 -13.15 2.24
CA GLY A 73 -5.91 -14.12 3.14
C GLY A 73 -6.40 -13.55 4.48
N THR A 74 -6.13 -12.27 4.77
CA THR A 74 -6.65 -11.58 5.97
C THR A 74 -7.78 -10.63 5.61
N LYS A 75 -8.68 -10.36 6.57
CA LYS A 75 -9.85 -9.49 6.37
C LYS A 75 -9.55 -8.00 6.48
N LYS A 76 -8.43 -7.62 7.11
CA LYS A 76 -8.09 -6.23 7.43
C LYS A 76 -6.60 -6.03 7.69
N GLN A 77 -6.14 -4.79 7.55
CA GLN A 77 -4.83 -4.30 7.99
C GLN A 77 -4.99 -3.16 8.99
N MET A 78 -3.91 -2.81 9.70
CA MET A 78 -3.96 -1.80 10.76
C MET A 78 -3.11 -0.58 10.39
N GLY A 79 -3.56 0.59 10.82
CA GLY A 79 -2.86 1.85 10.61
C GLY A 79 -2.76 2.68 11.87
N LYS A 80 -1.60 3.31 12.04
CA LYS A 80 -1.26 4.17 13.18
C LYS A 80 -0.52 5.42 12.70
N GLY A 81 -0.59 6.48 13.50
CA GLY A 81 -0.04 7.79 13.21
C GLY A 81 -0.38 8.76 14.33
N SER A 82 0.29 9.91 14.37
CA SER A 82 -0.03 10.94 15.37
C SER A 82 -1.28 11.75 15.02
N THR A 83 -1.76 11.68 13.78
CA THR A 83 -3.01 12.29 13.33
C THR A 83 -3.98 11.27 12.73
N PRO A 84 -5.31 11.54 12.73
CA PRO A 84 -6.28 10.67 12.07
C PRO A 84 -5.96 10.41 10.59
N GLU A 85 -5.53 11.43 9.86
CA GLU A 85 -5.19 11.34 8.43
C GLU A 85 -3.97 10.45 8.22
N GLN A 86 -2.96 10.55 9.09
CA GLN A 86 -1.80 9.67 9.01
C GLN A 86 -2.16 8.22 9.36
N SER A 87 -2.98 7.99 10.39
CA SER A 87 -3.41 6.62 10.73
C SER A 87 -4.21 5.97 9.59
N GLN A 88 -5.06 6.74 8.90
CA GLN A 88 -5.73 6.28 7.68
C GLN A 88 -4.73 5.95 6.56
N ALA A 89 -3.78 6.84 6.29
CA ALA A 89 -2.75 6.62 5.29
C ALA A 89 -1.93 5.35 5.60
N SER A 90 -1.53 5.15 6.85
CA SER A 90 -0.84 3.95 7.30
C SER A 90 -1.65 2.68 7.03
N ALA A 91 -2.94 2.66 7.36
CA ALA A 91 -3.80 1.49 7.14
C ALA A 91 -3.94 1.17 5.64
N CYS A 92 -4.09 2.21 4.80
CA CYS A 92 -4.20 2.05 3.35
C CYS A 92 -2.89 1.54 2.73
N MET A 93 -1.77 2.11 3.15
CA MET A 93 -0.47 1.77 2.56
C MET A 93 0.02 0.38 3.01
N GLU A 94 -0.28 -0.06 4.24
CA GLU A 94 -0.02 -1.45 4.67
C GLU A 94 -0.81 -2.44 3.81
N LEU A 95 -2.09 -2.15 3.53
CA LEU A 95 -2.91 -2.95 2.63
C LEU A 95 -2.37 -3.00 1.20
N GLY A 96 -1.99 -1.84 0.64
CA GLY A 96 -1.37 -1.75 -0.67
C GLY A 96 -0.05 -2.52 -0.76
N GLU A 97 0.80 -2.42 0.26
CA GLU A 97 2.07 -3.16 0.36
C GLU A 97 1.82 -4.67 0.38
N ARG A 98 0.97 -5.14 1.29
CA ARG A 98 0.63 -6.57 1.44
C ARG A 98 0.06 -7.13 0.15
N PHE A 99 -0.90 -6.44 -0.45
CA PHE A 99 -1.49 -6.85 -1.71
C PHE A 99 -0.43 -6.96 -2.82
N SER A 100 0.42 -5.94 -2.96
CA SER A 100 1.46 -5.92 -3.99
C SER A 100 2.47 -7.06 -3.79
N PHE A 101 2.94 -7.25 -2.56
CA PHE A 101 3.90 -8.29 -2.21
C PHE A 101 3.35 -9.69 -2.50
N PHE A 102 2.15 -9.99 -2.00
CA PHE A 102 1.57 -11.33 -2.18
C PHE A 102 1.12 -11.58 -3.62
N SER A 103 0.66 -10.55 -4.36
CA SER A 103 0.37 -10.68 -5.79
C SER A 103 1.63 -11.04 -6.58
N PHE A 104 2.76 -10.39 -6.26
CA PHE A 104 4.03 -10.70 -6.90
C PHE A 104 4.50 -12.12 -6.55
N MET A 105 4.54 -12.45 -5.25
CA MET A 105 5.07 -13.72 -4.76
C MET A 105 4.24 -14.93 -5.20
N LYS A 106 2.91 -14.82 -5.24
CA LYS A 106 2.02 -15.93 -5.61
C LYS A 106 1.96 -16.18 -7.12
N ASN A 107 2.44 -15.25 -7.94
CA ASN A 107 2.47 -15.45 -9.39
C ASN A 107 3.75 -16.16 -9.80
N ALA A 108 3.64 -17.44 -10.18
CA ALA A 108 4.76 -18.26 -10.61
C ALA A 108 5.47 -17.70 -11.86
N ASP A 109 4.78 -16.95 -12.72
CA ASP A 109 5.37 -16.35 -13.93
C ASP A 109 6.40 -15.26 -13.61
N ASN A 110 6.41 -14.74 -12.38
CA ASN A 110 7.42 -13.78 -11.94
C ASN A 110 8.77 -14.45 -11.61
N PHE A 111 8.84 -15.78 -11.59
CA PHE A 111 10.02 -16.52 -11.15
C PHE A 111 10.47 -17.51 -12.22
N ILE A 112 11.78 -17.69 -12.32
CA ILE A 112 12.38 -18.77 -13.11
C ILE A 112 12.85 -19.81 -12.10
N HIS A 113 12.26 -21.00 -12.15
CA HIS A 113 12.62 -22.12 -11.28
C HIS A 113 13.46 -23.10 -12.07
N ASP A 114 14.74 -23.18 -11.73
CA ASP A 114 15.65 -24.13 -12.35
C ASP A 114 16.85 -24.41 -11.42
N THR A 115 17.68 -25.37 -11.80
CA THR A 115 18.95 -25.62 -11.14
C THR A 115 19.99 -24.58 -11.54
N TYR A 116 20.97 -24.32 -10.67
CA TYR A 116 22.02 -23.33 -10.90
C TYR A 116 22.75 -23.53 -12.25
N ALA A 117 22.93 -24.77 -12.70
CA ALA A 117 23.60 -25.08 -13.97
C ALA A 117 22.87 -24.49 -15.18
N ASN A 118 21.53 -24.42 -15.14
CA ASN A 118 20.69 -23.98 -16.25
C ASN A 118 20.40 -22.46 -16.22
N LEU A 119 20.66 -21.79 -15.10
CA LEU A 119 20.44 -20.34 -14.92
C LEU A 119 21.66 -19.48 -15.25
N LYS A 120 22.80 -20.07 -15.62
CA LYS A 120 23.99 -19.31 -16.03
C LYS A 120 23.74 -18.62 -17.37
N LYS A 121 24.06 -17.33 -17.43
CA LYS A 121 24.19 -16.58 -18.68
C LYS A 121 25.49 -16.89 -19.38
#